data_AF-A0A934R5D7-F1
#
_entry.id   AF-A0A934R5D7-F1
#
_cell.length_a   1.000
_cell.length_b   1.000
_cell.length_c   1.000
_cell.angle_alpha   90.00
_cell.angle_beta   90.00
_cell.angle_gamma   90.00
#
_symmetry.space_group_name_H-M   'P 1'
#
loop_
_entity.id
_entity.type
_entity.pdbx_description
1 polymer ?
#
loop_
_entity_poly.entity_id
_entity_poly.type
_entity_poly.pdbx_seq_one_letter_code
_entity_poly.pdbx_strand_id
1 'polypeptide(L)'
;MRKTVQQWLNLPKSSSLYDPYPPAGDIEMGLVHFDAVQNAFKIYQGAECDGTYDINADRILSGAGFLDFLLQVHMKEWVTGQHLKDLLDCVTCWLHREHGKLPQDFFDVIGGMNIGLDHPGAP
;
A
#
# COMPACT_ATOMS: atom_id res chain seq x y z
N MET A 1 6.09 -14.15 12.68
CA MET A 1 5.35 -14.06 11.41
C MET A 1 4.79 -12.65 11.32
N ARG A 2 4.95 -11.95 10.18
CA ARG A 2 4.35 -10.63 9.95
C ARG A 2 2.88 -10.79 9.59
N LYS A 3 2.02 -9.85 9.99
CA LYS A 3 0.63 -9.80 9.53
C LYS A 3 0.61 -9.52 8.03
N THR A 4 -0.37 -10.07 7.31
CA THR A 4 -0.79 -9.47 6.04
C THR A 4 -1.45 -8.11 6.33
N VAL A 5 -1.54 -7.23 5.34
CA VAL A 5 -2.24 -5.94 5.52
C VAL A 5 -3.70 -6.16 5.93
N GLN A 6 -4.39 -7.14 5.32
CA GLN A 6 -5.75 -7.51 5.72
C GLN A 6 -5.82 -7.99 7.18
N GLN A 7 -4.85 -8.77 7.66
CA GLN A 7 -4.80 -9.17 9.07
C GLN A 7 -4.53 -7.97 9.98
N TRP A 8 -3.65 -7.06 9.57
CA TRP A 8 -3.35 -5.85 10.32
C TRP A 8 -4.57 -4.92 10.48
N LEU A 9 -5.35 -4.76 9.42
CA LEU A 9 -6.57 -3.95 9.44
C LEU A 9 -7.71 -4.56 10.29
N ASN A 10 -7.79 -5.89 10.38
CA ASN A 10 -8.92 -6.57 11.06
C ASN A 10 -8.58 -7.13 12.44
N LEU A 11 -7.31 -7.28 12.80
CA LEU A 11 -6.93 -7.82 14.11
C LEU A 11 -6.88 -6.73 15.17
N PRO A 12 -7.25 -7.05 16.42
CA PRO A 12 -7.07 -6.12 17.53
C PRO A 12 -5.60 -5.75 17.71
N LYS A 13 -5.34 -4.49 18.11
CA LYS A 13 -3.99 -3.92 18.31
C LYS A 13 -3.11 -4.72 19.29
N SER A 14 -3.71 -5.55 20.14
CA SER A 14 -3.04 -6.42 21.13
C SER A 14 -2.47 -7.73 20.57
N SER A 15 -2.54 -7.97 19.25
CA SER A 15 -1.99 -9.17 18.62
C SER A 15 -0.45 -9.24 18.78
N SER A 16 0.08 -10.43 19.07
CA SER A 16 1.52 -10.73 19.15
C SER A 16 2.24 -10.77 17.80
N LEU A 17 1.51 -10.58 16.70
CA LEU A 17 2.08 -10.53 15.36
C LEU A 17 2.59 -9.11 15.04
N TYR A 18 3.75 -9.05 14.41
CA TYR A 18 4.34 -7.79 13.95
C TYR A 18 3.52 -7.17 12.81
N ASP A 19 3.55 -5.83 12.75
CA ASP A 19 2.95 -5.06 11.67
C ASP A 19 3.54 -5.45 10.29
N PRO A 20 2.80 -5.19 9.19
CA PRO A 20 3.21 -5.64 7.86
C PRO A 20 4.49 -4.96 7.36
N TYR A 21 4.83 -3.79 7.92
CA TYR A 21 5.95 -2.94 7.51
C TYR A 21 6.85 -2.58 8.70
N PRO A 22 8.15 -2.30 8.46
CA PRO A 22 9.05 -1.81 9.50
C PRO A 22 8.75 -0.35 9.87
N PRO A 23 9.16 0.10 11.08
CA PRO A 23 8.92 1.48 11.52
C PRO A 23 9.67 2.54 10.70
N ALA A 24 10.71 2.15 9.96
CA ALA A 24 11.48 3.02 9.07
C ALA A 24 12.11 2.19 7.93
N GLY A 25 12.55 2.88 6.86
CA GLY A 25 13.18 2.26 5.69
C GLY A 25 12.17 1.76 4.67
N ASP A 26 12.57 0.77 3.88
CA ASP A 26 11.78 0.27 2.76
C ASP A 26 10.54 -0.51 3.24
N ILE A 27 9.50 -0.51 2.41
CA ILE A 27 8.28 -1.31 2.64
C ILE A 27 8.16 -2.30 1.50
N GLU A 28 8.10 -3.59 1.81
CA GLU A 28 8.02 -4.66 0.82
C GLU A 28 6.65 -5.36 0.91
N MET A 29 5.85 -5.27 -0.14
CA MET A 29 4.57 -5.98 -0.27
C MET A 29 4.59 -6.80 -1.56
N GLY A 30 5.00 -8.07 -1.47
CA GLY A 30 5.04 -8.95 -2.63
C GLY A 30 5.86 -8.37 -3.78
N LEU A 31 5.18 -8.05 -4.88
CA LEU A 31 5.78 -7.48 -6.10
C LEU A 31 5.91 -5.94 -6.10
N VAL A 32 5.53 -5.26 -5.01
CA VAL A 32 5.60 -3.80 -4.92
C VAL A 32 6.39 -3.37 -3.69
N HIS A 33 7.45 -2.61 -3.91
CA HIS A 33 8.31 -2.10 -2.84
C HIS A 33 8.29 -0.58 -2.83
N PHE A 34 8.18 0.04 -1.66
CA PHE A 34 8.50 1.44 -1.47
C PHE A 34 9.98 1.56 -1.07
N ASP A 35 10.76 2.25 -1.91
CA ASP A 35 12.15 2.60 -1.68
C ASP A 35 12.22 3.95 -0.95
N ALA A 36 12.67 3.93 0.31
CA ALA A 36 12.71 5.11 1.16
C ALA A 36 13.80 6.10 0.75
N VAL A 37 14.86 5.65 0.08
CA VAL A 37 15.97 6.51 -0.36
C VAL A 37 15.55 7.28 -1.61
N GLN A 38 14.90 6.60 -2.55
CA GLN A 38 14.44 7.18 -3.81
C GLN A 38 13.07 7.85 -3.70
N ASN A 39 12.36 7.63 -2.57
CA ASN A 39 10.98 8.06 -2.36
C ASN A 39 10.06 7.61 -3.52
N ALA A 40 10.12 6.31 -3.84
CA ALA A 40 9.43 5.77 -5.02
C ALA A 40 8.85 4.38 -4.75
N PHE A 41 7.68 4.12 -5.33
CA PHE A 41 7.11 2.79 -5.45
C PHE A 41 7.70 2.09 -6.67
N LYS A 42 8.30 0.93 -6.46
CA LYS A 42 8.86 0.03 -7.47
C LYS A 42 7.93 -1.15 -7.64
N ILE A 43 7.38 -1.29 -8.84
CA ILE A 43 6.48 -2.39 -9.19
C ILE A 43 7.27 -3.37 -10.06
N TYR A 44 7.61 -4.52 -9.50
CA TYR A 44 8.37 -5.57 -10.18
C TYR A 44 7.45 -6.34 -11.14
N GLN A 45 7.94 -6.63 -12.35
CA GLN A 45 7.20 -7.41 -13.33
C GLN A 45 6.95 -8.87 -12.87
N GLY A 46 7.82 -9.39 -12.02
CA GLY A 46 7.71 -10.73 -11.44
C GLY A 46 8.82 -11.00 -10.44
N ALA A 47 8.71 -12.08 -9.67
CA ALA A 47 9.63 -12.39 -8.57
C ALA A 47 11.08 -12.68 -9.03
N GLU A 48 11.26 -13.10 -10.28
CA GLU A 48 12.56 -13.43 -10.88
C GLU A 48 12.97 -12.44 -12.00
N CYS A 49 12.23 -11.33 -12.14
CA CYS A 49 12.46 -10.35 -13.19
C CYS A 49 12.94 -9.02 -12.59
N ASP A 50 14.08 -8.53 -13.06
CA ASP A 50 14.68 -7.27 -12.59
C ASP A 50 13.98 -6.01 -13.16
N GLY A 51 13.01 -6.18 -14.06
CA GLY A 51 12.25 -5.08 -14.64
C GLY A 51 11.27 -4.46 -13.64
N THR A 52 11.46 -3.18 -13.32
CA THR A 52 10.53 -2.41 -12.48
C THR A 52 9.86 -1.27 -13.23
N TYR A 53 8.66 -0.95 -12.79
CA TYR A 53 8.01 0.32 -13.09
C TYR A 53 8.00 1.18 -11.83
N ASP A 54 8.72 2.30 -11.90
CA ASP A 54 8.99 3.15 -10.74
C ASP A 54 8.12 4.41 -10.78
N ILE A 55 7.49 4.74 -9.65
CA ILE A 55 6.64 5.92 -9.49
C ILE A 55 7.01 6.64 -8.20
N ASN A 56 7.38 7.92 -8.34
CA ASN A 56 7.66 8.78 -7.19
C ASN A 56 6.44 8.89 -6.26
N ALA A 57 6.64 8.71 -4.95
CA ALA A 57 5.57 8.64 -3.97
C ALA A 57 4.84 9.98 -3.77
N ASP A 58 5.50 11.11 -4.01
CA ASP A 58 4.86 12.43 -3.89
C ASP A 58 3.74 12.61 -4.94
N ARG A 59 3.80 11.88 -6.06
CA ARG A 59 2.74 11.91 -7.08
C ARG A 59 1.40 11.41 -6.55
N ILE A 60 1.39 10.55 -5.52
CA ILE A 60 0.18 9.93 -5.01
C ILE A 60 -0.43 10.69 -3.82
N LEU A 61 0.15 11.81 -3.41
CA LEU A 61 -0.36 12.63 -2.30
C LEU A 61 -1.65 13.40 -2.63
N SER A 62 -2.12 13.33 -3.87
CA SER A 62 -3.42 13.89 -4.29
C SER A 62 -4.30 12.80 -4.86
N GLY A 63 -5.62 12.90 -4.69
CA GLY A 63 -6.57 11.93 -5.26
C GLY A 63 -6.45 11.82 -6.79
N ALA A 64 -6.19 12.94 -7.49
CA ALA A 64 -5.96 12.95 -8.93
C ALA A 64 -4.68 12.20 -9.32
N GLY A 65 -3.59 12.42 -8.58
CA GLY A 65 -2.32 11.75 -8.82
C GLY A 65 -2.36 10.26 -8.46
N PHE A 66 -3.11 9.88 -7.43
CA PHE A 66 -3.37 8.48 -7.12
C PHE A 66 -4.20 7.77 -8.20
N LEU A 67 -5.22 8.43 -8.76
CA LEU A 67 -6.00 7.89 -9.87
C LEU A 67 -5.15 7.73 -11.14
N ASP A 68 -4.35 8.73 -11.48
CA ASP A 68 -3.39 8.68 -12.59
C ASP A 68 -2.37 7.53 -12.41
N PHE A 69 -1.89 7.34 -11.19
CA PHE A 69 -1.02 6.23 -10.84
C PHE A 69 -1.69 4.87 -11.10
N LEU A 70 -2.89 4.65 -10.55
CA LEU A 70 -3.63 3.40 -10.76
C LEU A 70 -3.88 3.13 -12.26
N LEU A 71 -4.23 4.16 -13.03
CA LEU A 71 -4.42 4.03 -14.47
C LEU A 71 -3.12 3.65 -15.18
N GLN A 72 -2.00 4.30 -14.87
CA GLN A 72 -0.71 3.98 -15.50
C GLN A 72 -0.24 2.55 -15.20
N VAL A 73 -0.50 2.05 -14.00
CA VAL A 73 -0.18 0.66 -13.61
C VAL A 73 -1.12 -0.30 -14.33
N HIS A 74 -2.43 -0.03 -14.33
CA HIS A 74 -3.42 -0.88 -15.00
C HIS A 74 -3.16 -1.03 -16.51
N MET A 75 -2.58 -0.01 -17.15
CA MET A 75 -2.24 -0.03 -18.58
C MET A 75 -1.00 -0.87 -18.93
N LYS A 76 -0.30 -1.46 -17.95
CA LYS A 76 0.83 -2.35 -18.23
C LYS A 76 0.32 -3.76 -18.52
N GLU A 77 0.66 -4.32 -19.67
CA GLU A 77 0.17 -5.65 -20.11
C GLU A 77 0.54 -6.80 -19.16
N TRP A 78 1.63 -6.66 -18.40
CA TRP A 78 2.10 -7.66 -17.45
C TRP A 78 1.52 -7.51 -16.04
N VAL A 79 0.79 -6.42 -15.78
CA VAL A 79 0.19 -6.19 -14.46
C VAL A 79 -0.98 -7.15 -14.26
N THR A 80 -0.98 -7.81 -13.10
CA THR A 80 -2.01 -8.75 -12.68
C THR A 80 -2.80 -8.18 -11.50
N GLY A 81 -3.90 -8.84 -11.14
CA GLY A 81 -4.64 -8.50 -9.92
C GLY A 81 -3.78 -8.57 -8.66
N GLN A 82 -2.75 -9.42 -8.63
CA GLN A 82 -1.82 -9.49 -7.50
C GLN A 82 -0.98 -8.22 -7.38
N HIS A 83 -0.48 -7.67 -8.49
CA HIS A 83 0.27 -6.41 -8.48
C HIS A 83 -0.58 -5.25 -7.96
N LEU A 84 -1.85 -5.18 -8.38
CA LEU A 84 -2.77 -4.14 -7.90
C LEU A 84 -3.06 -4.28 -6.41
N LYS A 85 -3.24 -5.52 -5.91
CA LYS A 85 -3.42 -5.78 -4.49
C LYS A 85 -2.17 -5.38 -3.68
N ASP A 86 -1.00 -5.86 -4.11
CA ASP A 86 0.29 -5.56 -3.47
C ASP A 86 0.57 -4.06 -3.47
N LEU A 87 0.19 -3.37 -4.54
CA LEU A 87 0.28 -1.92 -4.64
C LEU A 87 -0.60 -1.22 -3.60
N LEU A 88 -1.87 -1.58 -3.52
CA LEU A 88 -2.80 -0.99 -2.55
C LEU A 88 -2.35 -1.26 -1.11
N ASP A 89 -1.87 -2.48 -0.83
CA ASP A 89 -1.30 -2.86 0.46
C ASP A 89 -0.06 -2.00 0.78
N CYS A 90 0.84 -1.80 -0.18
CA CYS A 90 2.06 -1.01 0.00
C CYS A 90 1.73 0.46 0.25
N VAL A 91 0.83 1.05 -0.54
CA VAL A 91 0.36 2.42 -0.36
C VAL A 91 -0.34 2.60 0.99
N THR A 92 -1.14 1.63 1.41
CA THR A 92 -1.82 1.65 2.71
C THR A 92 -0.81 1.68 3.86
N CYS A 93 0.21 0.84 3.80
CA CYS A 93 1.27 0.79 4.80
C CYS A 93 2.08 2.10 4.83
N TRP A 94 2.45 2.61 3.65
CA TRP A 94 3.20 3.86 3.51
C TRP A 94 2.40 5.06 4.03
N LEU A 95 1.14 5.23 3.61
CA LEU A 95 0.28 6.32 4.08
C LEU A 95 0.09 6.30 5.59
N HIS A 96 -0.14 5.11 6.16
CA HIS A 96 -0.29 5.00 7.60
C HIS A 96 1.01 5.34 8.33
N ARG A 97 2.17 4.90 7.83
CA ARG A 97 3.47 5.18 8.45
C ARG A 97 3.85 6.65 8.37
N GLU A 98 3.77 7.25 7.18
CA GLU A 98 4.27 8.60 6.92
C GLU A 98 3.25 9.69 7.28
N HIS A 99 1.95 9.39 7.21
CA HIS A 99 0.89 10.38 7.38
C HIS A 99 -0.09 10.04 8.51
N GLY A 100 0.05 8.89 9.17
CA GLY A 100 -0.84 8.47 10.26
C GLY A 100 -2.28 8.22 9.81
N LYS A 101 -2.51 8.03 8.51
CA LYS A 101 -3.84 7.91 7.91
C LYS A 101 -3.95 6.64 7.07
N LEU A 102 -5.14 6.04 7.09
CA LEU A 102 -5.50 5.00 6.13
C LEU A 102 -5.91 5.65 4.80
N PRO A 103 -5.86 4.92 3.67
CA PRO A 103 -6.22 5.48 2.36
C PRO A 103 -7.59 6.15 2.32
N GLN A 104 -8.63 5.63 3.02
CA GLN A 104 -9.93 6.29 3.00
C GLN A 104 -9.93 7.67 3.66
N ASP A 105 -9.22 7.82 4.77
CA ASP A 105 -9.09 9.09 5.50
C ASP A 105 -8.13 10.06 4.79
N PHE A 106 -7.22 9.51 3.98
CA PHE A 106 -6.24 10.30 3.23
C PHE A 106 -6.84 10.87 1.94
N PHE A 107 -7.65 10.07 1.24
CA PHE A 107 -8.26 10.44 -0.04
C PHE A 107 -9.72 10.90 0.06
N ASP A 108 -10.24 11.07 1.29
CA ASP A 108 -11.63 11.47 1.58
C ASP A 108 -12.68 10.60 0.85
N VAL A 109 -12.44 9.29 0.76
CA VAL A 109 -13.39 8.34 0.18
C VAL A 109 -14.29 7.75 1.25
N ILE A 110 -15.58 7.58 0.92
CA ILE A 110 -16.54 6.92 1.80
C ILE A 110 -16.09 5.47 1.98
N GLY A 111 -16.06 5.05 3.25
CA GLY A 111 -15.72 3.73 3.72
C GLY A 111 -16.30 2.57 2.91
N GLY A 112 -15.58 1.44 2.90
CA GLY A 112 -15.92 0.21 2.18
C GLY A 112 -16.11 -0.97 3.12
N MET A 113 -16.43 -2.16 2.60
CA MET A 113 -16.82 -3.34 3.41
C MET A 113 -15.78 -3.87 4.42
N ASN A 114 -14.58 -3.30 4.50
CA ASN A 114 -13.57 -3.68 5.49
C ASN A 114 -13.81 -2.92 6.80
N ILE A 115 -14.20 -3.65 7.85
CA ILE A 115 -14.59 -3.13 9.18
C ILE A 115 -13.52 -2.19 9.78
N GLY A 116 -12.24 -2.41 9.49
CA GLY A 116 -11.12 -1.60 10.00
C GLY A 116 -10.88 -0.26 9.29
N LEU A 117 -11.62 0.04 8.23
CA LEU A 117 -11.44 1.26 7.43
C LEU A 117 -12.45 2.37 7.81
N ASP A 118 -13.62 2.02 8.31
CA ASP A 118 -14.67 3.03 8.48
C ASP A 118 -14.60 3.73 9.85
N HIS A 119 -13.96 3.10 10.84
CA HIS A 119 -13.78 3.67 12.19
C HIS A 119 -12.52 3.15 12.88
N PRO A 120 -11.60 4.02 13.36
CA PRO A 120 -10.59 3.62 14.33
C PRO A 120 -11.28 3.37 15.68
N GLY A 121 -11.82 2.16 15.87
CA GLY A 121 -12.52 1.74 17.09
C GLY A 121 -13.93 1.18 16.90
N ALA A 122 -14.32 0.74 15.70
CA ALA A 122 -15.48 -0.15 15.61
C ALA A 122 -15.20 -1.45 16.40
N PRO A 123 -16.19 -1.96 17.17
CA PRO A 123 -16.00 -2.96 18.22
C PRO A 123 -15.41 -4.29 17.76
#